data_AF-A0A7S4Q2H9-F1
#
_entry.id   AF-A0A7S4Q2H9-F1
#
_cell.length_a   1.000
_cell.length_b   1.000
_cell.length_c   1.000
_cell.angle_alpha   90.00
_cell.angle_beta   90.00
_cell.angle_gamma   90.00
#
_symmetry.space_group_name_H-M   'P 1'
#
loop_
_entity.id
_entity.type
_entity.pdbx_description
1 polymer ?
#
loop_
_entity_poly.entity_id
_entity_poly.type
_entity_poly.pdbx_seq_one_letter_code
_entity_poly.pdbx_strand_id
1 'polypeptide(L)'
;ALLKEATQAACAGLNNPEASTRIEAARALGGVGEAAWGHAELACQVATAELERGPDSAGVAAAEAIGWLGLPAISKLDAANRMAVSALHDGDAQLRLTAARAIGHLRGAAMVLEQAACDVAADELFHEDFAMRAEAAQALIDLGPLATRHADLLATCLKDRKGQPSPPWAKSAWDTSLLRCGTLTGRLGQRPPRPWRPWVTRQPHRCPSMPCAMTGRLHSGSGPRRRLHARDGRTPA
;
A
#
# COMPACT_ATOMS: atom_id res chain seq x y z
N ALA A 1 -7.58 30.24 11.20
CA ALA A 1 -7.36 30.20 12.66
C ALA A 1 -7.98 28.96 13.26
N LEU A 2 -9.31 28.79 13.17
CA LEU A 2 -10.05 27.67 13.75
C LEU A 2 -9.53 26.27 13.36
N LEU A 3 -9.20 26.02 12.09
CA LEU A 3 -8.65 24.73 11.67
C LEU A 3 -7.30 24.42 12.34
N LYS A 4 -6.44 25.43 12.46
CA LYS A 4 -5.12 25.29 13.09
C LYS A 4 -5.25 24.97 14.59
N GLU A 5 -6.18 25.64 15.26
CA GLU A 5 -6.49 25.40 16.68
C GLU A 5 -7.07 23.99 16.88
N ALA A 6 -8.00 23.56 16.01
CA ALA A 6 -8.56 22.22 16.04
C ALA A 6 -7.49 21.14 15.83
N THR A 7 -6.58 21.32 14.85
CA THR A 7 -5.44 20.43 14.65
C THR A 7 -4.55 20.37 15.89
N GLN A 8 -4.22 21.51 16.48
CA GLN A 8 -3.39 21.55 17.70
C GLN A 8 -4.06 20.85 18.89
N ALA A 9 -5.37 21.05 19.08
CA ALA A 9 -6.13 20.38 20.13
C ALA A 9 -6.14 18.86 19.92
N ALA A 10 -6.36 18.40 18.68
CA ALA A 10 -6.30 16.99 18.35
C ALA A 10 -4.89 16.42 18.58
N CYS A 11 -3.83 17.14 18.22
CA CYS A 11 -2.46 16.73 18.51
C CYS A 11 -2.18 16.59 20.01
N ALA A 12 -2.70 17.49 20.84
CA ALA A 12 -2.59 17.35 22.29
C ALA A 12 -3.33 16.10 22.80
N GLY A 13 -4.48 15.77 22.21
CA GLY A 13 -5.27 14.58 22.52
C GLY A 13 -4.56 13.26 22.25
N LEU A 14 -3.61 13.21 21.31
CA LEU A 14 -2.82 11.99 21.03
C LEU A 14 -1.98 11.51 22.23
N ASN A 15 -1.63 12.41 23.16
CA ASN A 15 -0.86 12.08 24.37
C ASN A 15 -1.75 11.88 25.61
N ASN A 16 -3.08 11.84 25.45
CA ASN A 16 -4.00 11.68 26.57
C ASN A 16 -3.84 10.28 27.21
N PRO A 17 -3.95 10.12 28.54
CA PRO A 17 -3.91 8.81 29.19
C PRO A 17 -5.07 7.88 28.78
N GLU A 18 -6.20 8.44 28.38
CA GLU A 18 -7.41 7.71 28.00
C GLU A 18 -7.37 7.27 26.54
N ALA A 19 -7.57 5.97 26.28
CA ALA A 19 -7.49 5.39 24.93
C ALA A 19 -8.54 5.97 23.98
N SER A 20 -9.77 6.12 24.45
CA SER A 20 -10.85 6.72 23.67
C SER A 20 -10.51 8.13 23.19
N THR A 21 -9.90 8.96 24.04
CA THR A 21 -9.48 10.32 23.67
C THR A 21 -8.35 10.30 22.64
N ARG A 22 -7.39 9.39 22.78
CA ARG A 22 -6.29 9.22 21.80
C ARG A 22 -6.81 8.80 20.42
N ILE A 23 -7.77 7.88 20.37
CA ILE A 23 -8.37 7.39 19.13
C ILE A 23 -9.18 8.50 18.45
N GLU A 24 -9.98 9.24 19.21
CA GLU A 24 -10.76 10.36 18.69
C GLU A 24 -9.87 11.48 18.16
N ALA A 25 -8.74 11.75 18.83
CA ALA A 25 -7.72 12.66 18.32
C ALA A 25 -7.14 12.18 16.97
N ALA A 26 -6.79 10.90 16.85
CA ALA A 26 -6.30 10.34 15.60
C ALA A 26 -7.35 10.42 14.48
N ARG A 27 -8.61 10.10 14.79
CA ARG A 27 -9.75 10.21 13.86
C ARG A 27 -9.96 11.65 13.40
N ALA A 28 -9.94 12.61 14.33
CA ALA A 28 -10.09 14.03 14.02
C ALA A 28 -8.97 14.53 13.10
N LEU A 29 -7.71 14.12 13.34
CA LEU A 29 -6.58 14.46 12.47
C LEU A 29 -6.76 13.87 11.06
N GLY A 30 -7.26 12.64 10.93
CA GLY A 30 -7.62 12.08 9.63
C GLY A 30 -8.72 12.87 8.92
N GLY A 31 -9.77 13.28 9.64
CA GLY A 31 -10.86 14.10 9.11
C GLY A 31 -10.45 15.51 8.67
N VAL A 32 -9.39 16.07 9.27
CA VAL A 32 -8.81 17.36 8.86
C VAL A 32 -7.98 17.25 7.57
N GLY A 33 -7.57 16.03 7.19
CA GLY A 33 -6.88 15.76 5.93
C GLY A 33 -5.48 16.36 5.86
N GLU A 34 -5.13 16.96 4.70
CA GLU A 34 -3.76 17.43 4.41
C GLU A 34 -3.23 18.46 5.41
N ALA A 35 -4.13 19.26 6.01
CA ALA A 35 -3.75 20.25 7.02
C ALA A 35 -3.16 19.62 8.31
N ALA A 36 -3.37 18.32 8.52
CA ALA A 36 -2.85 17.56 9.65
C ALA A 36 -1.71 16.58 9.26
N TRP A 37 -1.21 16.60 8.02
CA TRP A 37 -0.20 15.63 7.57
C TRP A 37 1.08 15.60 8.40
N GLY A 38 1.50 16.75 8.95
CA GLY A 38 2.67 16.81 9.86
C GLY A 38 2.50 16.00 11.16
N HIS A 39 1.28 15.57 11.47
CA HIS A 39 0.94 14.78 12.66
C HIS A 39 0.34 13.41 12.33
N ALA A 40 0.16 13.10 11.04
CA ALA A 40 -0.50 11.87 10.61
C ALA A 40 0.31 10.61 10.99
N GLU A 41 1.63 10.70 11.00
CA GLU A 41 2.50 9.59 11.44
C GLU A 41 2.26 9.25 12.92
N LEU A 42 2.26 10.26 13.80
CA LEU A 42 2.00 10.05 15.23
C LEU A 42 0.58 9.53 15.46
N ALA A 43 -0.42 10.09 14.77
CA ALA A 43 -1.80 9.60 14.84
C ALA A 43 -1.91 8.13 14.39
N CYS A 44 -1.20 7.76 13.33
CA CYS A 44 -1.13 6.38 12.83
C CYS A 44 -0.47 5.44 13.85
N GLN A 45 0.63 5.85 14.49
CA GLN A 45 1.29 5.08 15.54
C GLN A 45 0.35 4.84 16.73
N VAL A 46 -0.33 5.89 17.19
CA VAL A 46 -1.29 5.81 18.30
C VAL A 46 -2.45 4.85 17.95
N ALA A 47 -3.09 5.03 16.79
CA ALA A 47 -4.17 4.15 16.37
C ALA A 47 -3.69 2.70 16.18
N THR A 48 -2.49 2.48 15.64
CA THR A 48 -1.91 1.14 15.51
C THR A 48 -1.68 0.49 16.86
N ALA A 49 -1.18 1.23 17.85
CA ALA A 49 -0.96 0.70 19.19
C ALA A 49 -2.26 0.24 19.85
N GLU A 50 -3.37 0.98 19.66
CA GLU A 50 -4.70 0.55 20.14
C GLU A 50 -5.23 -0.66 19.37
N LEU A 51 -5.02 -0.69 18.05
CA LEU A 51 -5.39 -1.83 17.21
C LEU A 51 -4.71 -3.13 17.66
N GLU A 52 -3.45 -3.05 18.09
CA GLU A 52 -2.67 -4.21 18.53
C GLU A 52 -3.08 -4.73 19.92
N ARG A 53 -3.82 -3.96 20.72
CA ARG A 53 -4.26 -4.38 22.06
C ARG A 53 -5.37 -5.43 22.05
N GLY A 54 -6.20 -5.46 21.01
CA GLY A 54 -7.20 -6.51 20.84
C GLY A 54 -8.49 -6.05 20.16
N PRO A 55 -9.43 -6.98 19.94
CA PRO A 55 -10.69 -6.73 19.23
C PRO A 55 -11.80 -6.19 20.14
N ASP A 56 -11.47 -5.25 21.02
CA ASP A 56 -12.46 -4.54 21.81
C ASP A 56 -12.96 -3.27 21.09
N SER A 57 -13.83 -2.51 21.75
CA SER A 57 -14.33 -1.25 21.21
C SER A 57 -13.23 -0.26 20.82
N ALA A 58 -12.09 -0.26 21.53
CA ALA A 58 -10.98 0.64 21.23
C ALA A 58 -10.24 0.18 19.97
N GLY A 59 -9.99 -1.12 19.82
CA GLY A 59 -9.38 -1.67 18.60
C GLY A 59 -10.20 -1.41 17.34
N VAL A 60 -11.52 -1.57 17.40
CA VAL A 60 -12.41 -1.31 16.26
C VAL A 60 -12.49 0.20 15.94
N ALA A 61 -12.56 1.06 16.96
CA ALA A 61 -12.52 2.51 16.76
C ALA A 61 -11.16 2.97 16.20
N ALA A 62 -10.06 2.31 16.58
CA ALA A 62 -8.74 2.56 16.02
C ALA A 62 -8.65 2.16 14.54
N ALA A 63 -9.30 1.05 14.14
CA ALA A 63 -9.44 0.69 12.74
C ALA A 63 -10.21 1.75 11.94
N GLU A 64 -11.26 2.34 12.53
CA GLU A 64 -11.97 3.49 11.94
C GLU A 64 -11.03 4.69 11.77
N ALA A 65 -10.27 5.06 12.80
CA ALA A 65 -9.31 6.16 12.75
C ALA A 65 -8.24 5.97 11.67
N ILE A 66 -7.73 4.74 11.48
CA ILE A 66 -6.81 4.39 10.39
C ILE A 66 -7.45 4.65 9.02
N GLY A 67 -8.72 4.30 8.84
CA GLY A 67 -9.47 4.61 7.62
C GLY A 67 -9.57 6.12 7.34
N TRP A 68 -9.80 6.93 8.39
CA TRP A 68 -9.81 8.39 8.28
C TRP A 68 -8.44 8.99 7.96
N LEU A 69 -7.36 8.41 8.50
CA LEU A 69 -6.01 8.88 8.21
C LEU A 69 -5.60 8.68 6.75
N GLY A 70 -6.17 7.67 6.06
CA GLY A 70 -5.97 7.48 4.63
C GLY A 70 -4.55 7.04 4.26
N LEU A 71 -3.97 7.68 3.23
CA LEU A 71 -2.63 7.37 2.70
C LEU A 71 -1.52 7.29 3.77
N PRO A 72 -1.43 8.21 4.76
CA PRO A 72 -0.49 8.09 5.87
C PRO A 72 -0.54 6.76 6.65
N ALA A 73 -1.68 6.08 6.69
CA ALA A 73 -1.88 4.84 7.43
C ALA A 73 -2.00 3.61 6.53
N ILE A 74 -1.57 3.70 5.27
CA ILE A 74 -1.80 2.68 4.26
C ILE A 74 -1.20 1.31 4.60
N SER A 75 -0.04 1.32 5.27
CA SER A 75 0.65 0.10 5.73
C SER A 75 -0.12 -0.65 6.82
N LYS A 76 -1.17 -0.03 7.38
CA LYS A 76 -1.98 -0.57 8.46
C LYS A 76 -3.38 -1.00 8.01
N LEU A 77 -3.76 -0.76 6.74
CA LEU A 77 -5.09 -1.08 6.22
C LEU A 77 -5.43 -2.56 6.39
N ASP A 78 -4.51 -3.48 6.13
CA ASP A 78 -4.76 -4.92 6.27
C ASP A 78 -5.05 -5.33 7.72
N ALA A 79 -4.31 -4.78 8.68
CA ALA A 79 -4.52 -5.06 10.09
C ALA A 79 -5.86 -4.48 10.56
N ALA A 80 -6.16 -3.24 10.17
CA ALA A 80 -7.42 -2.56 10.48
C ALA A 80 -8.62 -3.29 9.85
N ASN A 81 -8.49 -3.76 8.61
CA ASN A 81 -9.53 -4.55 7.94
C ASN A 81 -9.80 -5.86 8.66
N ARG A 82 -8.77 -6.61 9.05
CA ARG A 82 -8.97 -7.85 9.83
C ARG A 82 -9.70 -7.59 11.14
N MET A 83 -9.32 -6.51 11.84
CA MET A 83 -9.98 -6.09 13.08
C MET A 83 -11.47 -5.82 12.85
N ALA A 84 -11.79 -4.94 11.90
CA ALA A 84 -13.15 -4.54 11.63
C ALA A 84 -14.01 -5.72 11.13
N VAL A 85 -13.46 -6.59 10.27
CA VAL A 85 -14.17 -7.80 9.81
C VAL A 85 -14.50 -8.74 10.96
N SER A 86 -13.57 -8.92 11.91
CA SER A 86 -13.82 -9.77 13.07
C SER A 86 -14.98 -9.25 13.94
N ALA A 87 -15.10 -7.93 14.06
CA ALA A 87 -16.12 -7.25 14.86
C ALA A 87 -17.50 -7.14 14.18
N LEU A 88 -17.64 -7.51 12.89
CA LEU A 88 -18.95 -7.54 12.21
C LEU A 88 -19.90 -8.59 12.80
N HIS A 89 -19.36 -9.59 13.49
CA HIS A 89 -20.10 -10.70 14.07
C HIS A 89 -20.19 -10.62 15.60
N ASP A 90 -19.79 -9.49 16.19
CA ASP A 90 -19.83 -9.31 17.64
C ASP A 90 -21.27 -9.30 18.18
N GLY A 91 -21.46 -9.68 19.45
CA GLY A 91 -22.75 -9.64 20.12
C GLY A 91 -23.29 -8.22 20.32
N ASP A 92 -22.41 -7.24 20.49
CA ASP A 92 -22.77 -5.83 20.68
C ASP A 92 -23.08 -5.15 19.33
N ALA A 93 -24.29 -4.60 19.21
CA ALA A 93 -24.72 -3.87 18.04
C ALA A 93 -23.90 -2.61 17.77
N GLN A 94 -23.42 -1.91 18.80
CA GLN A 94 -22.58 -0.73 18.63
C GLN A 94 -21.22 -1.10 18.03
N LEU A 95 -20.66 -2.23 18.45
CA LEU A 95 -19.39 -2.71 17.90
C LEU A 95 -19.53 -3.10 16.43
N ARG A 96 -20.61 -3.80 16.07
CA ARG A 96 -20.93 -4.14 14.67
C ARG A 96 -21.10 -2.90 13.79
N LEU A 97 -21.80 -1.87 14.27
CA LEU A 97 -21.99 -0.62 13.53
C LEU A 97 -20.66 0.14 13.34
N THR A 98 -19.82 0.19 14.39
CA THR A 98 -18.50 0.81 14.33
C THR A 98 -17.59 0.08 13.36
N ALA A 99 -17.64 -1.26 13.35
CA ALA A 99 -16.93 -2.09 12.39
C ALA A 99 -17.36 -1.83 10.93
N ALA A 100 -18.66 -1.75 10.68
CA ALA A 100 -19.18 -1.45 9.34
C ALA A 100 -18.71 -0.06 8.85
N ARG A 101 -18.72 0.95 9.73
CA ARG A 101 -18.16 2.28 9.42
C ARG A 101 -16.67 2.22 9.13
N ALA A 102 -15.90 1.54 9.97
CA ALA A 102 -14.46 1.37 9.79
C ALA A 102 -14.15 0.77 8.41
N ILE A 103 -14.85 -0.30 8.00
CA ILE A 103 -14.69 -0.90 6.66
C ILE A 103 -15.00 0.09 5.54
N GLY A 104 -16.04 0.91 5.70
CA GLY A 104 -16.37 1.97 4.74
C GLY A 104 -15.23 2.97 4.56
N HIS A 105 -14.65 3.45 5.67
CA HIS A 105 -13.52 4.39 5.64
C HIS A 105 -12.23 3.76 5.11
N LEU A 106 -11.92 2.52 5.51
CA LEU A 106 -10.77 1.77 5.04
C LEU A 106 -10.85 1.52 3.52
N ARG A 107 -12.04 1.20 3.00
CA ARG A 107 -12.28 1.11 1.56
C ARG A 107 -12.07 2.45 0.87
N GLY A 108 -12.57 3.55 1.45
CA GLY A 108 -12.33 4.89 0.93
C GLY A 108 -10.84 5.21 0.81
N ALA A 109 -10.05 4.89 1.84
CA ALA A 109 -8.60 5.04 1.83
C ALA A 109 -7.93 4.20 0.73
N ALA A 110 -8.34 2.94 0.56
CA ALA A 110 -7.83 2.08 -0.50
C ALA A 110 -8.16 2.62 -1.90
N MET A 111 -9.39 3.11 -2.11
CA MET A 111 -9.79 3.71 -3.39
C MET A 111 -8.96 4.93 -3.76
N VAL A 112 -8.55 5.75 -2.79
CA VAL A 112 -7.65 6.89 -3.06
C VAL A 112 -6.29 6.42 -3.58
N LEU A 113 -5.74 5.33 -3.04
CA LEU A 113 -4.50 4.74 -3.54
C LEU A 113 -4.66 4.19 -4.95
N GLU A 114 -5.71 3.40 -5.18
CA GLU A 114 -5.97 2.82 -6.49
C GLU A 114 -6.18 3.92 -7.53
N GLN A 115 -6.80 5.03 -7.14
CA GLN A 115 -6.98 6.18 -8.00
C GLN A 115 -5.65 6.87 -8.34
N ALA A 116 -4.76 7.04 -7.36
CA ALA A 116 -3.43 7.56 -7.58
C ALA A 116 -2.60 6.65 -8.51
N ALA A 117 -2.74 5.33 -8.35
CA ALA A 117 -2.10 4.35 -9.25
C ALA A 117 -2.62 4.48 -10.69
N CYS A 118 -3.93 4.64 -10.88
CA CYS A 118 -4.52 4.92 -12.19
C CYS A 118 -3.95 6.20 -12.82
N ASP A 119 -3.71 7.23 -12.02
CA ASP A 119 -3.22 8.52 -12.52
C ASP A 119 -1.78 8.43 -12.99
N VAL A 120 -0.93 7.76 -12.21
CA VAL A 120 0.44 7.47 -12.61
C VAL A 120 0.47 6.64 -13.90
N ALA A 121 -0.32 5.57 -13.99
CA ALA A 121 -0.38 4.76 -15.20
C ALA A 121 -0.91 5.54 -16.41
N ALA A 122 -1.86 6.45 -16.21
CA ALA A 122 -2.37 7.31 -17.28
C ALA A 122 -1.33 8.34 -17.76
N ASP A 123 -0.50 8.88 -16.88
CA ASP A 123 0.59 9.77 -17.26
C ASP A 123 1.65 9.05 -18.12
N GLU A 124 1.96 7.80 -17.78
CA GLU A 124 2.94 6.98 -18.50
C GLU A 124 2.47 6.51 -19.88
N LEU A 125 1.19 6.70 -20.22
CA LEU A 125 0.68 6.51 -21.59
C LEU A 125 1.33 7.45 -22.61
N PHE A 126 1.99 8.51 -22.16
CA PHE A 126 2.69 9.48 -23.02
C PHE A 126 4.21 9.34 -22.99
N HIS A 127 4.73 8.31 -22.33
CA HIS A 127 6.16 8.06 -22.23
C HIS A 127 6.80 7.90 -23.61
N GLU A 128 8.05 8.33 -23.81
CA GLU A 128 8.73 8.31 -25.11
C GLU A 128 8.98 6.88 -25.63
N ASP A 129 9.31 5.96 -24.71
CA ASP A 129 9.47 4.53 -24.99
C ASP A 129 8.11 3.84 -25.16
N PHE A 130 7.93 3.19 -26.31
CA PHE A 130 6.74 2.39 -26.63
C PHE A 130 6.50 1.24 -25.64
N ALA A 131 7.56 0.61 -25.12
CA ALA A 131 7.41 -0.47 -24.14
C ALA A 131 6.77 0.04 -22.86
N MET A 132 7.22 1.21 -22.36
CA MET A 132 6.63 1.84 -21.17
C MET A 132 5.16 2.23 -21.38
N ARG A 133 4.81 2.75 -22.57
CA ARG A 133 3.40 3.05 -22.90
C ARG A 133 2.53 1.79 -22.93
N ALA A 134 3.06 0.68 -23.42
CA ALA A 134 2.36 -0.61 -23.43
C ALA A 134 2.15 -1.14 -22.00
N GLU A 135 3.17 -1.08 -21.15
CA GLU A 135 3.07 -1.45 -19.72
C GLU A 135 2.08 -0.56 -18.97
N ALA A 136 2.08 0.75 -19.24
CA ALA A 136 1.13 1.70 -18.69
C ALA A 136 -0.32 1.36 -19.07
N ALA A 137 -0.56 1.04 -20.35
CA ALA A 137 -1.87 0.58 -20.82
C ALA A 137 -2.28 -0.74 -20.15
N GLN A 138 -1.35 -1.68 -19.97
CA GLN A 138 -1.60 -2.93 -19.26
C GLN A 138 -1.96 -2.69 -17.79
N ALA A 139 -1.23 -1.81 -17.10
CA ALA A 139 -1.51 -1.46 -15.71
C ALA A 139 -2.92 -0.86 -15.55
N LEU A 140 -3.36 0.00 -16.48
CA LEU A 140 -4.73 0.52 -16.47
C LEU A 140 -5.79 -0.57 -16.71
N ILE A 141 -5.50 -1.57 -17.55
CA ILE A 141 -6.38 -2.73 -17.74
C ILE A 141 -6.48 -3.55 -16.45
N ASP A 142 -5.37 -3.78 -15.77
CA ASP A 142 -5.31 -4.55 -14.52
C ASP A 142 -6.03 -3.83 -13.36
N LEU A 143 -5.99 -2.49 -13.33
CA LEU A 143 -6.76 -1.65 -12.41
C LEU A 143 -8.26 -1.63 -12.71
N GLY A 144 -8.67 -2.12 -13.89
CA GLY A 144 -10.05 -2.45 -14.23
C GLY A 144 -11.00 -1.23 -14.18
N PRO A 145 -12.18 -1.33 -13.53
CA PRO A 145 -13.21 -0.29 -13.58
C PRO A 145 -12.75 1.10 -13.09
N LEU A 146 -11.73 1.18 -12.25
CA LEU A 146 -11.20 2.45 -11.73
C LEU A 146 -10.50 3.27 -12.82
N ALA A 147 -9.93 2.59 -13.81
CA ALA A 147 -9.27 3.21 -14.95
C ALA A 147 -10.25 3.75 -16.00
N THR A 148 -11.56 3.55 -15.85
CA THR A 148 -12.58 4.00 -16.83
C THR A 148 -12.51 5.51 -17.10
N ARG A 149 -12.09 6.31 -16.11
CA ARG A 149 -11.90 7.76 -16.28
C ARG A 149 -10.79 8.14 -17.27
N HIS A 150 -9.89 7.20 -17.55
CA HIS A 150 -8.76 7.34 -18.49
C HIS A 150 -9.02 6.58 -19.80
N ALA A 151 -10.25 6.10 -20.03
CA ALA A 151 -10.61 5.34 -21.24
C ALA A 151 -10.30 6.11 -22.53
N ASP A 152 -10.47 7.43 -22.54
CA ASP A 152 -10.14 8.27 -23.70
C ASP A 152 -8.64 8.29 -24.00
N LEU A 153 -7.81 8.30 -22.95
CA LEU A 153 -6.35 8.25 -23.09
C LEU A 153 -5.90 6.90 -23.62
N LEU A 154 -6.43 5.81 -23.06
CA LEU A 154 -6.23 4.44 -23.58
C LEU A 154 -6.65 4.31 -25.04
N ALA A 155 -7.83 4.81 -25.41
CA ALA A 155 -8.33 4.79 -26.78
C ALA A 155 -7.44 5.60 -27.73
N THR A 156 -6.78 6.64 -27.22
CA THR A 156 -5.81 7.42 -27.98
C THR A 156 -4.51 6.63 -28.18
N CYS A 157 -4.03 5.92 -27.16
CA CYS A 157 -2.86 5.04 -27.26
C CYS A 157 -3.05 3.87 -28.23
N LEU A 158 -4.27 3.38 -28.46
CA LEU A 158 -4.55 2.36 -29.48
C LEU A 158 -4.21 2.82 -30.91
N LYS A 159 -4.11 4.14 -31.15
CA LYS A 159 -3.74 4.71 -32.45
C LYS A 159 -2.23 4.78 -32.65
N ASP A 160 -1.45 4.45 -31.61
CA ASP A 160 -0.01 4.56 -31.61
C ASP A 160 0.66 3.38 -32.32
N ARG A 161 1.78 3.63 -33.01
CA ARG A 161 2.51 2.60 -33.77
C ARG A 161 3.91 2.41 -33.21
N LYS A 162 4.27 1.14 -32.99
CA LYS A 162 5.64 0.73 -32.65
C LYS A 162 6.63 1.27 -33.70
N GLY A 163 7.62 2.05 -33.24
CA GLY A 163 8.65 2.66 -34.09
C GLY A 163 8.36 4.11 -34.53
N GLN A 164 7.23 4.70 -34.14
CA GLN A 164 7.01 6.14 -34.25
C GLN A 164 7.43 6.84 -32.94
N PRO A 165 8.06 8.03 -33.01
CA PRO A 165 8.24 8.88 -31.84
C PRO A 165 6.88 9.23 -31.24
N SER A 166 6.83 9.54 -29.93
CA SER A 166 5.56 9.84 -29.28
C SER A 166 4.78 10.90 -30.07
N PRO A 167 3.45 10.74 -30.23
CA PRO A 167 2.68 11.66 -31.04
C PRO A 167 2.84 13.12 -30.56
N PRO A 168 2.73 14.13 -31.44
CA PRO A 168 2.92 15.54 -31.08
C PRO A 168 2.06 16.02 -29.90
N TRP A 169 0.89 15.39 -29.70
CA TRP A 169 -0.03 15.70 -28.61
C TRP A 169 0.42 15.16 -27.24
N ALA A 170 1.33 14.17 -27.19
CA ALA A 170 1.93 13.64 -25.95
C ALA A 170 2.69 14.73 -25.18
N LYS A 171 3.32 15.67 -25.90
CA LYS A 171 3.99 16.83 -25.32
C LYS A 171 2.99 17.82 -24.71
N SER A 172 1.87 18.10 -25.38
CA SER A 172 0.82 18.96 -24.78
C SER A 172 0.14 18.32 -23.57
N ALA A 173 0.02 16.99 -23.55
CA ALA A 173 -0.53 16.26 -22.41
C ALA A 173 0.40 16.31 -21.19
N TRP A 174 1.72 16.15 -21.38
CA TRP A 174 2.74 16.32 -20.33
C TRP A 174 2.69 17.70 -19.68
N ASP A 175 2.63 18.78 -20.49
CA ASP A 175 2.61 20.15 -19.97
C ASP A 175 1.34 20.41 -19.15
N THR A 176 0.22 19.80 -19.54
CA THR A 176 -1.06 19.92 -18.84
C THR A 176 -1.14 19.02 -17.58
N SER A 177 -0.49 17.86 -17.58
CA SER A 177 -0.48 16.94 -16.43
C SER A 177 0.47 17.45 -15.33
N LEU A 178 1.63 18.01 -15.69
CA LEU A 178 2.50 18.72 -14.74
C LEU A 178 1.80 19.88 -14.04
N LEU A 179 0.93 20.61 -14.75
CA LEU A 179 0.13 21.69 -14.17
C LEU A 179 -0.92 21.18 -13.17
N ARG A 180 -1.41 19.94 -13.33
CA ARG A 180 -2.34 19.29 -12.38
C ARG A 180 -1.61 18.65 -11.19
N CYS A 181 -0.41 18.11 -11.39
CA CYS A 181 0.39 17.49 -10.33
C CYS A 181 1.07 18.51 -9.40
N GLY A 182 1.07 19.80 -9.75
CA GLY A 182 1.65 20.89 -8.94
C GLY A 182 1.04 21.09 -7.54
N THR A 183 -0.09 20.46 -7.23
CA THR A 183 -0.70 20.50 -5.88
C THR A 183 -0.24 19.38 -4.95
N LEU A 184 0.40 18.31 -5.46
CA LEU A 184 0.82 17.14 -4.65
C LEU A 184 2.34 17.05 -4.42
N THR A 185 3.15 17.83 -5.12
CA THR A 185 4.62 17.83 -4.94
C THR A 185 5.13 19.08 -4.26
N GLY A 186 4.63 19.34 -3.06
CA GLY A 186 5.35 20.19 -2.12
C GLY A 186 6.65 19.49 -1.69
N ARG A 187 7.77 19.85 -2.33
CA ARG A 187 9.14 19.67 -1.80
C ARG A 187 9.87 18.34 -2.10
N LEU A 188 9.86 17.87 -3.35
CA LEU A 188 10.98 17.11 -3.91
C LEU A 188 11.57 17.88 -5.08
N GLY A 189 12.84 18.26 -4.91
CA GLY A 189 13.54 19.25 -5.72
C GLY A 189 13.55 18.95 -7.21
N GLN A 190 13.46 20.04 -7.97
CA GLN A 190 13.78 20.08 -9.38
C GLN A 190 15.14 19.41 -9.64
N ARG A 191 15.11 18.22 -10.25
CA ARG A 191 16.24 17.65 -10.97
C ARG A 191 15.70 17.02 -12.26
N PRO A 192 16.25 17.36 -13.43
CA PRO A 192 15.95 16.62 -14.64
C PRO A 192 16.35 15.14 -14.44
N PRO A 193 15.64 14.19 -15.05
CA PRO A 193 15.91 12.77 -14.85
C PRO A 193 17.34 12.45 -15.30
N ARG A 194 18.14 11.92 -14.37
CA ARG A 194 19.41 11.27 -14.73
C ARG A 194 19.09 10.03 -15.58
N PRO A 195 19.91 9.68 -16.58
CA PRO A 195 19.72 8.46 -17.33
C PRO A 195 19.82 7.26 -16.36
N TRP A 196 18.75 6.48 -16.29
CA TRP A 196 18.69 5.24 -15.52
C TRP A 196 19.70 4.24 -16.11
N ARG A 197 20.58 3.71 -15.24
CA ARG A 197 21.40 2.54 -15.57
C ARG A 197 20.51 1.30 -15.41
N PRO A 198 20.49 0.37 -16.38
CA PRO A 198 19.71 -0.85 -16.22
C PRO A 198 20.24 -1.68 -15.05
N TRP A 199 19.32 -2.30 -14.33
CA TRP A 199 19.63 -3.42 -13.44
C TRP A 199 20.42 -4.45 -14.23
N VAL A 200 21.69 -4.62 -13.88
CA VAL A 200 22.49 -5.75 -14.33
C VAL A 200 21.79 -7.00 -13.84
N THR A 201 21.24 -7.76 -14.77
CA THR A 201 20.84 -9.15 -14.57
C THR A 201 21.95 -9.87 -13.82
N ARG A 202 21.68 -10.35 -12.61
CA ARG A 202 22.54 -11.35 -11.97
C ARG A 202 22.64 -12.52 -12.94
N GLN A 203 23.83 -12.74 -13.50
CA GLN A 203 24.15 -13.91 -14.29
C GLN A 203 23.85 -15.18 -13.46
N PRO A 204 23.38 -16.27 -14.09
CA PRO A 204 23.38 -17.58 -13.45
C PRO A 204 24.83 -17.96 -13.16
N HIS A 205 25.08 -18.41 -11.93
CA HIS A 205 26.39 -18.85 -11.48
C HIS A 205 27.03 -19.84 -12.47
N ARG A 206 28.24 -19.52 -12.91
CA ARG A 206 29.14 -20.45 -13.58
C ARG A 206 29.33 -21.69 -12.69
N CYS A 207 29.03 -22.86 -13.24
CA CYS A 207 29.64 -24.11 -12.80
C CYS A 207 31.17 -24.01 -13.01
N PRO A 208 32.01 -24.33 -12.00
CA PRO A 208 33.42 -24.53 -12.25
C PRO A 208 33.63 -25.91 -12.89
N SER A 209 34.30 -25.90 -14.03
CA SER A 209 34.88 -27.06 -14.71
C SER A 209 35.73 -27.90 -13.74
N MET A 210 35.38 -29.18 -13.61
CA MET A 210 36.27 -30.22 -13.08
C MET A 210 37.43 -30.47 -14.06
N PRO A 211 38.65 -30.72 -13.57
CA PRO A 211 39.63 -31.55 -14.25
C PRO A 211 39.42 -33.02 -13.84
N CYS A 212 39.30 -33.91 -14.83
CA CYS A 212 39.41 -35.35 -14.62
C CYS A 212 40.88 -35.72 -14.38
N ALA A 213 41.17 -36.42 -13.26
CA ALA A 213 41.98 -37.65 -13.24
C ALA A 213 42.09 -38.27 -11.83
N MET A 214 41.46 -39.44 -11.71
CA MET A 214 41.95 -40.68 -11.08
C MET A 214 42.39 -40.78 -9.61
N THR A 215 41.75 -41.79 -8.99
CA THR A 215 42.23 -42.79 -8.00
C THR A 215 42.09 -42.50 -6.50
N GLY A 216 41.36 -43.41 -5.82
CA GLY A 216 41.55 -43.71 -4.39
C GLY A 216 40.29 -43.83 -3.54
N ARG A 217 39.73 -45.05 -3.44
CA ARG A 217 39.44 -45.80 -2.17
C ARG A 217 39.27 -44.93 -0.89
N LEU A 218 38.22 -45.00 -0.06
CA LEU A 218 37.60 -46.16 0.61
C LEU A 218 36.56 -45.65 1.66
N HIS A 219 35.59 -46.52 2.01
CA HIS A 219 34.91 -46.69 3.31
C HIS A 219 33.83 -45.71 3.84
N SER A 220 32.59 -46.23 3.79
CA SER A 220 31.62 -46.46 4.91
C SER A 220 31.26 -45.36 5.92
N GLY A 221 29.96 -45.17 6.16
CA GLY A 221 29.48 -44.61 7.44
C GLY A 221 28.06 -44.04 7.46
N SER A 222 27.06 -44.93 7.45
CA SER A 222 25.80 -44.87 8.24
C SER A 222 25.32 -43.54 8.86
N GLY A 223 24.11 -43.09 8.45
CA GLY A 223 23.26 -42.15 9.20
C GLY A 223 21.84 -42.71 9.38
N PRO A 224 21.21 -42.61 10.58
CA PRO A 224 19.91 -43.22 10.84
C PRO A 224 18.73 -42.30 10.45
N ARG A 225 17.68 -42.91 9.90
CA ARG A 225 16.37 -42.30 9.63
C ARG A 225 15.56 -42.20 10.93
N ARG A 226 15.18 -40.99 11.35
CA ARG A 226 14.07 -40.80 12.31
C ARG A 226 12.75 -40.76 11.54
N ARG A 227 11.91 -41.78 11.73
CA ARG A 227 10.47 -41.74 11.40
C ARG A 227 9.71 -41.35 12.67
N LEU A 228 8.82 -40.36 12.51
CA LEU A 228 7.80 -39.97 13.47
C LEU A 228 6.79 -41.12 13.60
N HIS A 229 6.54 -41.59 14.83
CA HIS A 229 5.44 -42.49 15.15
C HIS A 229 4.27 -41.72 15.76
N ALA A 230 3.09 -42.28 15.47
CA ALA A 230 1.75 -41.80 15.72
C ALA A 230 1.40 -41.54 17.19
N ARG A 231 0.43 -40.64 17.37
CA ARG A 231 -0.40 -40.49 18.57
C ARG A 231 -1.45 -41.61 18.60
N ASP A 232 -1.46 -42.39 19.67
CA ASP A 232 -2.61 -43.04 20.29
C ASP A 232 -2.42 -42.75 21.81
N GLY A 233 -3.40 -42.41 22.65
CA GLY A 233 -4.81 -42.77 22.69
C GLY A 233 -5.09 -43.44 24.04
N ARG A 234 -5.87 -42.77 24.90
CA ARG A 234 -6.62 -43.27 26.08
C ARG A 234 -5.88 -43.55 27.41
N THR A 235 -6.30 -42.80 28.43
CA THR A 235 -6.39 -43.20 29.84
C THR A 235 -7.78 -43.78 30.11
N PRO A 236 -7.91 -44.73 31.06
CA PRO A 236 -9.11 -44.82 31.88
C PRO A 236 -8.80 -44.59 33.37
N ALA A 237 -9.89 -44.34 34.07
CA ALA A 237 -10.04 -43.99 35.49
C ALA A 237 -9.53 -45.06 36.48
#